data_AF-A0A2C6AEQ2-F1
#
_entry.id   AF-A0A2C6AEQ2-F1
#
_cell.length_a   1.000
_cell.length_b   1.000
_cell.length_c   1.000
_cell.angle_alpha   90.00
_cell.angle_beta   90.00
_cell.angle_gamma   90.00
#
_symmetry.space_group_name_H-M   'P 1'
#
loop_
_entity.id
_entity.type
_entity.pdbx_description
1 polymer ?
#
loop_
_entity_poly.entity_id
_entity_poly.type
_entity_poly.pdbx_seq_one_letter_code
_entity_poly.pdbx_strand_id
1 'polypeptide(L)'
;MVASTLARPVLRARALRRGSRRLESSVAGKAADSAGRAKEYQARAQEGLSRVTSAAGPAIAGAARGVASTLGKIGGRTGRLVAFVERQTPFVVYYSKVGIELSKIVFQGQKMSLPSIATFQTFYQNLWRSVKSGAILQSPQNLVHQVRNLSTVQLAAGGVVFAECLGFFTVGEIIGRLKLVGYRGEPAHHH
;
A
#
# COMPACT_ATOMS: atom_id res chain seq x y z
N MET A 1 -22.75 27.25 -62.49
CA MET A 1 -23.72 26.41 -63.22
C MET A 1 -23.14 25.01 -63.30
N VAL A 2 -23.89 23.99 -62.87
CA VAL A 2 -23.72 22.54 -63.13
C VAL A 2 -22.42 21.89 -62.56
N ALA A 3 -22.45 21.33 -61.35
CA ALA A 3 -22.78 19.94 -61.01
C ALA A 3 -21.80 18.90 -61.58
N SER A 4 -20.76 18.57 -60.80
CA SER A 4 -19.99 17.32 -60.96
C SER A 4 -20.50 16.31 -59.94
N THR A 5 -21.22 15.32 -60.44
CA THR A 5 -21.65 14.10 -59.74
C THR A 5 -20.45 13.25 -59.34
N LEU A 6 -20.06 13.30 -58.07
CA LEU A 6 -19.12 12.34 -57.48
C LEU A 6 -19.91 11.22 -56.79
N ALA A 7 -19.85 10.04 -57.39
CA ALA A 7 -20.42 8.81 -56.89
C ALA A 7 -19.89 8.49 -55.48
N ARG A 8 -20.80 8.13 -54.56
CA ARG A 8 -20.48 7.62 -53.22
C ARG A 8 -19.94 6.19 -53.31
N PRO A 9 -18.71 5.89 -52.87
CA PRO A 9 -18.43 4.58 -52.30
C PRO A 9 -18.79 4.63 -50.81
N VAL A 10 -19.96 4.07 -50.48
CA VAL A 10 -20.31 3.68 -49.11
C VAL A 10 -19.36 2.55 -48.71
N LEU A 11 -18.16 2.89 -48.25
CA LEU A 11 -17.27 1.95 -47.58
C LEU A 11 -17.75 1.77 -46.14
N ARG A 12 -18.78 0.90 -46.06
CA ARG A 12 -19.11 -0.04 -44.99
C ARG A 12 -18.22 0.14 -43.76
N ALA A 13 -18.84 0.68 -42.71
CA ALA A 13 -18.29 0.71 -41.36
C ALA A 13 -17.52 -0.59 -41.08
N ARG A 14 -16.21 -0.48 -40.85
CA ARG A 14 -15.49 -1.48 -40.06
C ARG A 14 -16.05 -1.34 -38.64
N ALA A 15 -17.21 -1.96 -38.44
CA ALA A 15 -17.62 -2.41 -37.13
C ALA A 15 -16.43 -3.19 -36.61
N LEU A 16 -15.71 -2.59 -35.67
CA LEU A 16 -14.85 -3.31 -34.75
C LEU A 16 -15.66 -4.53 -34.35
N ARG A 17 -15.27 -5.71 -34.82
CA ARG A 17 -15.54 -6.94 -34.09
C ARG A 17 -14.83 -6.75 -32.76
N ARG A 18 -15.47 -6.03 -31.84
CA ARG A 18 -15.54 -6.46 -30.45
C ARG A 18 -16.15 -7.85 -30.54
N GLY A 19 -15.30 -8.83 -30.84
CA GLY A 19 -15.57 -10.17 -30.42
C GLY A 19 -15.97 -10.03 -28.97
N SER A 20 -17.13 -10.57 -28.65
CA SER A 20 -17.44 -10.97 -27.28
C SER A 20 -16.23 -11.77 -26.81
N ARG A 21 -15.26 -11.09 -26.19
CA ARG A 21 -14.32 -11.72 -25.31
C ARG A 21 -15.22 -12.11 -24.15
N ARG A 22 -15.78 -13.32 -24.24
CA ARG A 22 -16.15 -14.08 -23.06
C ARG A 22 -14.95 -13.94 -22.14
N LEU A 23 -15.11 -13.12 -21.10
CA LEU A 23 -14.27 -13.19 -19.93
C LEU A 23 -14.68 -14.52 -19.29
N GLU A 24 -14.17 -15.61 -19.86
CA GLU A 24 -14.21 -16.89 -19.19
C GLU A 24 -13.42 -16.69 -17.91
N SER A 25 -14.20 -16.62 -16.85
CA SER A 25 -13.87 -16.92 -15.48
C SER A 25 -12.80 -18.03 -15.40
N SER A 26 -11.53 -17.65 -15.53
CA SER A 26 -10.39 -18.40 -14.99
C SER A 26 -10.42 -18.44 -13.45
N VAL A 27 -11.59 -18.30 -12.81
CA VAL A 27 -11.78 -18.68 -11.42
C VAL A 27 -11.80 -20.19 -11.24
N ALA A 28 -11.99 -21.04 -12.26
CA ALA A 28 -11.79 -22.49 -12.03
C ALA A 28 -10.29 -22.86 -11.92
N GLY A 29 -9.47 -22.42 -12.87
CA GLY A 29 -8.02 -22.68 -12.87
C GLY A 29 -7.24 -21.85 -11.85
N LYS A 30 -7.56 -20.56 -11.69
CA LYS A 30 -6.95 -19.73 -10.63
C LYS A 30 -7.61 -19.92 -9.27
N ALA A 31 -8.83 -20.44 -9.11
CA ALA A 31 -9.26 -20.94 -7.79
C ALA A 31 -8.67 -22.30 -7.47
N ALA A 32 -8.32 -23.14 -8.44
CA ALA A 32 -7.51 -24.33 -8.17
C ALA A 32 -6.06 -23.96 -7.79
N ASP A 33 -5.44 -22.97 -8.46
CA ASP A 33 -4.10 -22.45 -8.10
C ASP A 33 -4.10 -21.54 -6.88
N SER A 34 -5.18 -20.79 -6.60
CA SER A 34 -5.30 -19.99 -5.38
C SER A 34 -5.86 -20.78 -4.21
N ALA A 35 -6.61 -21.87 -4.43
CA ALA A 35 -6.85 -22.89 -3.42
C ALA A 35 -5.60 -23.76 -3.23
N GLY A 36 -4.80 -24.01 -4.26
CA GLY A 36 -3.51 -24.69 -4.20
C GLY A 36 -2.50 -23.84 -3.43
N ARG A 37 -2.36 -22.56 -3.76
CA ARG A 37 -1.56 -21.59 -2.99
C ARG A 37 -2.16 -21.28 -1.64
N ALA A 38 -3.48 -21.21 -1.46
CA ALA A 38 -4.07 -21.05 -0.13
C ALA A 38 -3.85 -22.30 0.72
N LYS A 39 -3.91 -23.51 0.13
CA LYS A 39 -3.52 -24.76 0.77
C LYS A 39 -2.03 -24.82 1.02
N GLU A 40 -1.19 -24.22 0.18
CA GLU A 40 0.26 -24.15 0.36
C GLU A 40 0.68 -23.07 1.38
N TYR A 41 0.01 -21.92 1.44
CA TYR A 41 0.14 -20.92 2.47
C TYR A 41 -0.46 -21.41 3.80
N GLN A 42 -1.56 -22.16 3.76
CA GLN A 42 -2.08 -22.89 4.92
C GLN A 42 -1.12 -24.02 5.32
N ALA A 43 -0.52 -24.76 4.39
CA ALA A 43 0.44 -25.81 4.69
C ALA A 43 1.75 -25.22 5.24
N ARG A 44 2.24 -24.10 4.71
CA ARG A 44 3.42 -23.38 5.25
C ARG A 44 3.12 -22.70 6.57
N ALA A 45 1.90 -22.22 6.78
CA ALA A 45 1.44 -21.75 8.09
C ALA A 45 1.28 -22.90 9.09
N GLN A 46 0.77 -24.05 8.65
CA GLN A 46 0.69 -25.29 9.44
C GLN A 46 2.08 -25.87 9.73
N GLU A 47 3.04 -25.72 8.81
CA GLU A 47 4.42 -26.15 8.97
C GLU A 47 5.18 -25.21 9.93
N GLY A 48 4.94 -23.90 9.84
CA GLY A 48 5.43 -22.91 10.80
C GLY A 48 4.83 -23.11 12.20
N LEU A 49 3.53 -23.37 12.28
CA LEU A 49 2.84 -23.77 13.51
C LEU A 49 3.38 -25.09 14.04
N SER A 50 3.67 -26.08 13.19
CA SER A 50 4.26 -27.36 13.59
C SER A 50 5.69 -27.19 14.12
N ARG A 51 6.47 -26.27 13.56
CA ARG A 51 7.82 -25.95 14.09
C ARG A 51 7.75 -25.24 15.44
N VAL A 52 6.75 -24.39 15.66
CA VAL A 52 6.50 -23.73 16.96
C VAL A 52 5.86 -24.70 17.97
N THR A 53 5.00 -25.62 17.54
CA THR A 53 4.43 -26.71 18.34
C THR A 53 5.46 -27.77 18.69
N SER A 54 6.47 -27.99 17.83
CA SER A 54 7.59 -28.89 18.12
C SER A 54 8.64 -28.23 19.00
N ALA A 55 8.76 -26.89 18.98
CA ALA A 55 9.62 -26.13 19.88
C ALA A 55 8.99 -25.89 21.27
N ALA A 56 7.66 -25.95 21.39
CA ALA A 56 6.93 -25.84 22.64
C ALA A 56 6.03 -27.08 22.78
N GLY A 57 6.53 -28.11 23.49
CA GLY A 57 6.01 -29.48 23.54
C GLY A 57 4.52 -29.69 23.94
N PRO A 58 4.14 -30.92 24.35
CA PRO A 58 2.77 -31.47 24.25
C PRO A 58 1.61 -30.72 24.94
N ALA A 59 1.87 -29.62 25.66
CA ALA A 59 0.86 -28.74 26.21
C ALA A 59 0.05 -27.96 25.14
N ILE A 60 0.63 -27.69 23.95
CA ILE A 60 -0.05 -26.89 22.91
C ILE A 60 -0.78 -27.77 21.87
N ALA A 61 -0.28 -28.98 21.58
CA ALA A 61 -0.96 -29.93 20.70
C ALA A 61 -2.29 -30.45 21.30
N GLY A 62 -2.35 -30.55 22.63
CA GLY A 62 -3.60 -30.77 23.37
C GLY A 62 -4.58 -29.59 23.29
N ALA A 63 -4.09 -28.36 23.13
CA ALA A 63 -4.93 -27.18 22.93
C ALA A 63 -5.48 -27.08 21.51
N ALA A 64 -4.77 -27.52 20.47
CA ALA A 64 -5.28 -27.48 19.09
C ALA A 64 -6.36 -28.56 18.80
N ARG A 65 -6.20 -29.79 19.30
CA ARG A 65 -7.27 -30.82 19.25
C ARG A 65 -8.33 -30.61 20.32
N GLY A 66 -7.95 -30.02 21.45
CA GLY A 66 -8.86 -29.60 22.52
C GLY A 66 -9.80 -28.50 22.02
N VAL A 67 -9.31 -27.43 21.40
CA VAL A 67 -10.14 -26.31 20.92
C VAL A 67 -11.24 -26.75 19.95
N ALA A 68 -11.01 -27.71 19.04
CA ALA A 68 -12.05 -28.20 18.14
C ALA A 68 -13.14 -29.06 18.83
N SER A 69 -12.83 -29.67 19.98
CA SER A 69 -13.73 -30.60 20.70
C SER A 69 -14.17 -30.11 22.09
N THR A 70 -13.58 -29.01 22.57
CA THR A 70 -13.96 -28.25 23.77
C THR A 70 -14.61 -26.91 23.44
N LEU A 71 -14.55 -26.37 22.21
CA LEU A 71 -15.42 -25.26 21.79
C LEU A 71 -16.90 -25.61 21.91
N GLY A 72 -17.27 -26.87 21.68
CA GLY A 72 -18.62 -27.37 21.91
C GLY A 72 -19.00 -27.55 23.39
N LYS A 73 -18.02 -27.45 24.32
CA LYS A 73 -18.23 -27.73 25.76
C LYS A 73 -17.77 -26.60 26.70
N ILE A 74 -17.09 -25.56 26.22
CA ILE A 74 -16.80 -24.32 26.97
C ILE A 74 -18.03 -23.41 26.85
N GLY A 75 -19.11 -23.80 27.53
CA GLY A 75 -20.27 -22.95 27.73
C GLY A 75 -19.91 -21.81 28.70
N GLY A 76 -20.02 -20.55 28.27
CA GLY A 76 -19.78 -19.39 29.12
C GLY A 76 -19.31 -18.13 28.37
N ARG A 77 -18.86 -17.11 29.13
CA ARG A 77 -18.39 -15.82 28.59
C ARG A 77 -17.22 -15.97 27.59
N THR A 78 -16.35 -16.96 27.79
CA THR A 78 -15.22 -17.26 26.90
C THR A 78 -15.67 -17.87 25.58
N GLY A 79 -16.64 -18.79 25.58
CA GLY A 79 -17.20 -19.36 24.35
C GLY A 79 -17.89 -18.32 23.46
N ARG A 80 -18.51 -17.29 24.07
CA ARG A 80 -19.08 -16.15 23.31
C ARG A 80 -18.00 -15.32 22.60
N LEU A 81 -16.85 -15.08 23.23
CA LEU A 81 -15.74 -14.36 22.60
C LEU A 81 -15.12 -15.16 21.45
N VAL A 82 -14.93 -16.46 21.65
CA VAL A 82 -14.41 -17.34 20.59
C VAL A 82 -15.38 -17.38 19.40
N ALA A 83 -16.67 -17.57 19.64
CA ALA A 83 -17.69 -17.54 18.58
C ALA A 83 -17.77 -16.18 17.88
N PHE A 84 -17.56 -15.08 18.61
CA PHE A 84 -17.50 -13.74 18.03
C PHE A 84 -16.28 -13.57 17.11
N VAL A 85 -15.09 -13.98 17.58
CA VAL A 85 -13.85 -13.93 16.78
C VAL A 85 -13.96 -14.82 15.55
N GLU A 86 -14.48 -16.04 15.69
CA GLU A 86 -14.67 -16.97 14.58
C GLU A 86 -15.63 -16.38 13.53
N ARG A 87 -16.71 -15.73 13.95
CA ARG A 87 -17.64 -15.03 13.05
C ARG A 87 -16.99 -13.82 12.36
N GLN A 88 -16.11 -13.10 13.04
CA GLN A 88 -15.49 -11.88 12.52
C GLN A 88 -14.26 -12.15 11.65
N THR A 89 -13.59 -13.28 11.85
CA THR A 89 -12.40 -13.71 11.09
C THR A 89 -12.62 -13.68 9.57
N PRO A 90 -13.66 -14.31 8.98
CA PRO A 90 -13.85 -14.27 7.53
C PRO A 90 -14.10 -12.86 7.00
N PHE A 91 -14.81 -12.01 7.76
CA PHE A 91 -15.04 -10.61 7.41
C PHE A 91 -13.73 -9.83 7.38
N VAL A 92 -12.96 -9.84 8.46
CA VAL A 92 -11.69 -9.10 8.57
C VAL A 92 -10.70 -9.57 7.51
N VAL A 93 -10.61 -10.86 7.22
CA VAL A 93 -9.74 -11.40 6.18
C VAL A 93 -10.16 -10.92 4.79
N TYR A 94 -11.45 -10.87 4.48
CA TYR A 94 -11.92 -10.38 3.19
C TYR A 94 -11.62 -8.88 3.02
N TYR A 95 -12.00 -8.05 3.98
CA TYR A 95 -11.83 -6.59 3.90
C TYR A 95 -10.37 -6.16 3.99
N SER A 96 -9.54 -6.86 4.75
CA SER A 96 -8.09 -6.59 4.77
C SER A 96 -7.46 -6.86 3.40
N LYS A 97 -7.81 -7.96 2.73
CA LYS A 97 -7.33 -8.25 1.37
C LYS A 97 -7.76 -7.18 0.38
N VAL A 98 -9.03 -6.78 0.42
CA VAL A 98 -9.54 -5.69 -0.45
C VAL A 98 -8.81 -4.39 -0.14
N GLY A 99 -8.63 -4.05 1.14
CA GLY A 99 -7.87 -2.86 1.56
C GLY A 99 -6.43 -2.86 1.05
N ILE A 100 -5.75 -4.01 1.06
CA ILE A 100 -4.39 -4.16 0.53
C ILE A 100 -4.36 -4.00 -1.00
N GLU A 101 -5.32 -4.56 -1.75
CA GLU A 101 -5.34 -4.37 -3.21
C GLU A 101 -5.69 -2.93 -3.59
N LEU A 102 -6.59 -2.28 -2.85
CA LEU A 102 -6.89 -0.86 -3.03
C LEU A 102 -5.68 0.02 -2.70
N SER A 103 -4.95 -0.29 -1.62
CA SER A 103 -3.77 0.49 -1.25
C SER A 103 -2.67 0.41 -2.32
N LYS A 104 -2.48 -0.74 -2.99
CA LYS A 104 -1.56 -0.86 -4.13
C LYS A 104 -1.94 0.09 -5.27
N ILE A 105 -3.22 0.15 -5.63
CA ILE A 105 -3.70 1.01 -6.72
C ILE A 105 -3.49 2.48 -6.37
N VAL A 106 -3.82 2.87 -5.13
CA VAL A 106 -3.61 4.24 -4.65
C VAL A 106 -2.12 4.59 -4.61
N PHE A 107 -1.28 3.69 -4.11
CA PHE A 107 0.17 3.89 -4.04
C PHE A 107 0.78 4.12 -5.43
N GLN A 108 0.35 3.34 -6.42
CA GLN A 108 0.79 3.51 -7.80
C GLN A 108 0.21 4.77 -8.46
N GLY A 109 -1.06 5.08 -8.20
CA GLY A 109 -1.74 6.28 -8.72
C GLY A 109 -1.16 7.58 -8.18
N GLN A 110 -0.75 7.59 -6.90
CA GLN A 110 -0.13 8.73 -6.23
C GLN A 110 1.38 8.83 -6.46
N LYS A 111 1.94 8.00 -7.34
CA LYS A 111 3.39 7.97 -7.65
C LYS A 111 4.27 7.84 -6.41
N MET A 112 3.81 7.11 -5.39
CA MET A 112 4.59 6.83 -4.18
C MET A 112 5.68 5.76 -4.41
N SER A 113 5.78 5.21 -5.63
CA SER A 113 6.90 4.36 -6.03
C SER A 113 8.22 5.12 -5.97
N LEU A 114 9.25 4.49 -5.42
CA LEU A 114 10.61 5.02 -5.41
C LEU A 114 11.01 5.44 -6.84
N PRO A 115 11.43 6.71 -7.04
CA PRO A 115 11.82 7.16 -8.36
C PRO A 115 13.08 6.42 -8.81
N SER A 116 13.27 6.34 -10.13
CA SER A 116 14.41 5.63 -10.70
C SER A 116 15.73 6.28 -10.26
N ILE A 117 16.80 5.50 -10.19
CA ILE A 117 18.14 6.00 -9.84
C ILE A 117 18.59 7.11 -10.82
N ALA A 118 18.21 7.02 -12.10
CA ALA A 118 18.49 8.06 -13.09
C ALA A 118 17.79 9.40 -12.76
N THR A 119 16.57 9.33 -12.24
CA THR A 119 15.83 10.52 -11.76
C THR A 119 16.55 11.16 -10.59
N PHE A 120 17.03 10.37 -9.62
CA PHE A 120 17.85 10.86 -8.51
C PHE A 120 19.16 11.51 -8.97
N GLN A 121 19.87 10.87 -9.91
CA GLN A 121 21.10 11.43 -10.48
C GLN A 121 20.84 12.80 -11.12
N THR A 122 19.76 12.92 -11.89
CA THR A 122 19.39 14.18 -12.55
C THR A 122 19.05 15.25 -11.52
N PHE A 123 18.25 14.91 -10.51
CA PHE A 123 17.93 15.83 -9.42
C PHE A 123 19.19 16.31 -8.70
N TYR A 124 20.09 15.39 -8.31
CA TYR A 124 21.33 15.72 -7.63
C TYR A 124 22.24 16.60 -8.49
N GLN A 125 22.42 16.27 -9.77
CA GLN A 125 23.24 17.07 -10.68
C GLN A 125 22.67 18.48 -10.86
N ASN A 126 21.35 18.63 -10.99
CA ASN A 126 20.71 19.93 -11.10
C ASN A 126 20.85 20.73 -9.80
N LEU A 127 20.64 20.09 -8.66
CA LEU A 127 20.81 20.72 -7.35
C LEU A 127 22.25 21.18 -7.14
N TRP A 128 23.22 20.30 -7.40
CA TRP A 128 24.65 20.59 -7.27
C TRP A 128 25.08 21.73 -8.19
N ARG A 129 24.60 21.74 -9.44
CA ARG A 129 24.82 22.84 -10.38
C ARG A 129 24.19 24.15 -9.90
N SER A 130 22.99 24.10 -9.31
CA SER A 130 22.31 25.29 -8.75
C SER A 130 23.05 25.87 -7.54
N VAL A 131 23.64 25.00 -6.70
CA VAL A 131 24.46 25.42 -5.57
C VAL A 131 25.79 26.01 -6.07
N LYS A 132 26.49 25.33 -6.98
CA LYS A 132 27.79 25.78 -7.51
C LYS A 132 27.69 27.06 -8.34
N SER A 133 26.62 27.22 -9.11
CA SER A 133 26.35 28.45 -9.87
C SER A 133 26.01 29.63 -8.98
N GLY A 134 25.82 29.41 -7.67
CA GLY A 134 25.42 30.47 -6.76
C GLY A 134 24.02 31.02 -7.06
N ALA A 135 23.21 30.38 -7.91
CA ALA A 135 21.88 30.87 -8.28
C ALA A 135 20.97 31.11 -7.04
N ILE A 136 21.20 30.35 -5.97
CA ILE A 136 20.50 30.46 -4.69
C ILE A 136 20.94 31.70 -3.87
N LEU A 137 22.16 32.20 -4.08
CA LEU A 137 22.76 33.28 -3.27
C LEU A 137 23.09 34.56 -4.07
N GLN A 138 23.21 34.48 -5.39
CA GLN A 138 23.71 35.55 -6.25
C GLN A 138 22.66 36.60 -6.62
N SER A 139 21.37 36.33 -6.39
CA SER A 139 20.31 37.28 -6.76
C SER A 139 19.29 37.49 -5.62
N PRO A 140 19.72 38.07 -4.48
CA PRO A 140 18.82 38.42 -3.38
C PRO A 140 17.70 39.38 -3.83
N GLN A 141 17.96 40.23 -4.82
CA GLN A 141 16.94 41.10 -5.42
C GLN A 141 15.85 40.28 -6.12
N ASN A 142 16.23 39.31 -6.95
CA ASN A 142 15.25 38.43 -7.61
C ASN A 142 14.49 37.59 -6.60
N LEU A 143 15.14 37.07 -5.56
CA LEU A 143 14.47 36.34 -4.49
C LEU A 143 13.46 37.21 -3.74
N VAL A 144 13.81 38.44 -3.40
CA VAL A 144 12.88 39.38 -2.73
C VAL A 144 11.70 39.72 -3.64
N HIS A 145 11.94 39.95 -4.93
CA HIS A 145 10.87 40.18 -5.91
C HIS A 145 10.00 38.93 -6.10
N GLN A 146 10.59 37.75 -6.11
CA GLN A 146 9.90 36.49 -6.29
C GLN A 146 9.03 36.17 -5.06
N VAL A 147 9.55 36.35 -3.84
CA VAL A 147 8.81 36.19 -2.57
C VAL A 147 7.66 37.21 -2.48
N ARG A 148 7.89 38.46 -2.87
CA ARG A 148 6.83 39.50 -2.88
C ARG A 148 5.75 39.24 -3.93
N ASN A 149 6.09 38.56 -5.03
CA ASN A 149 5.17 38.24 -6.11
C ASN A 149 4.55 36.83 -5.98
N LEU A 150 4.81 36.11 -4.88
CA LEU A 150 4.15 34.82 -4.65
C LEU A 150 2.67 35.01 -4.37
N SER A 151 1.85 34.25 -5.09
CA SER A 151 0.43 34.16 -4.76
C SER A 151 0.21 33.36 -3.47
N THR A 152 -0.87 33.68 -2.75
CA THR A 152 -1.29 32.92 -1.56
C THR A 152 -1.49 31.44 -1.85
N VAL A 153 -1.93 31.09 -3.07
CA VAL A 153 -2.09 29.72 -3.55
C VAL A 153 -0.74 29.00 -3.65
N GLN A 154 0.30 29.66 -4.16
CA GLN A 154 1.64 29.08 -4.23
C GLN A 154 2.26 28.90 -2.85
N LEU A 155 2.02 29.85 -1.93
CA LEU A 155 2.48 29.73 -0.56
C LEU A 155 1.77 28.60 0.19
N ALA A 156 0.46 28.46 0.01
CA ALA A 156 -0.31 27.36 0.58
C ALA A 156 0.16 26.00 0.03
N ALA A 157 0.34 25.89 -1.29
CA ALA A 157 0.86 24.68 -1.91
C ALA A 157 2.27 24.34 -1.41
N GLY A 158 3.17 25.34 -1.33
CA GLY A 158 4.50 25.16 -0.76
C GLY A 158 4.49 24.73 0.70
N GLY A 159 3.57 25.30 1.50
CA GLY A 159 3.37 24.93 2.90
C GLY A 159 2.88 23.50 3.07
N VAL A 160 1.95 23.05 2.22
CA VAL A 160 1.48 21.65 2.21
C VAL A 160 2.62 20.71 1.87
N VAL A 161 3.38 20.98 0.81
CA VAL A 161 4.54 20.15 0.43
C VAL A 161 5.59 20.11 1.54
N PHE A 162 5.86 21.24 2.20
CA PHE A 162 6.78 21.28 3.34
C PHE A 162 6.27 20.44 4.51
N ALA A 163 4.99 20.54 4.85
CA ALA A 163 4.36 19.74 5.89
C ALA A 163 4.40 18.24 5.55
N GLU A 164 4.21 17.87 4.28
CA GLU A 164 4.36 16.48 3.80
C GLU A 164 5.80 15.98 3.97
N CYS A 165 6.81 16.78 3.57
CA CYS A 165 8.21 16.43 3.78
C CYS A 165 8.56 16.24 5.25
N LEU A 166 8.05 17.11 6.14
CA LEU A 166 8.22 16.98 7.59
C LEU A 166 7.53 15.70 8.10
N GLY A 167 6.32 15.42 7.64
CA GLY A 167 5.61 14.18 7.96
C GLY A 167 6.41 12.93 7.56
N PHE A 168 6.94 12.87 6.34
CA PHE A 168 7.79 11.75 5.91
C PHE A 168 9.08 11.63 6.72
N PHE A 169 9.68 12.76 7.12
CA PHE A 169 10.84 12.75 8.01
C PHE A 169 10.50 12.11 9.37
N THR A 170 9.38 12.49 9.99
CA THR A 170 8.94 11.89 11.26
C THR A 170 8.63 10.40 11.12
N VAL A 171 7.99 9.98 10.03
CA VAL A 171 7.78 8.56 9.73
C VAL A 171 9.12 7.83 9.58
N GLY A 172 10.10 8.46 8.93
CA GLY A 172 11.48 7.96 8.84
C GLY A 172 12.13 7.78 10.21
N GLU A 173 11.98 8.74 11.13
CA GLU A 173 12.47 8.59 12.51
C GLU A 173 11.77 7.44 13.27
N ILE A 174 10.45 7.28 13.10
CA ILE A 174 9.69 6.17 13.70
C ILE A 174 10.23 4.83 13.21
N ILE A 175 10.49 4.68 11.92
CA ILE A 175 11.06 3.46 11.33
C ILE A 175 12.51 3.26 11.81
N GLY A 176 13.33 4.31 11.79
CA GLY A 176 14.73 4.24 12.22
C GLY A 176 14.89 3.89 13.70
N ARG A 177 13.94 4.31 14.56
CA ARG A 177 13.94 4.03 16.00
C ARG A 177 13.05 2.87 16.40
N LEU A 178 12.27 2.30 15.47
CA LEU A 178 11.25 1.25 15.69
C LEU A 178 10.32 1.54 16.89
N LYS A 179 9.99 2.82 17.10
CA LYS A 179 9.17 3.29 18.23
C LYS A 179 8.11 4.26 17.74
N LEU A 180 6.85 3.96 18.06
CA LEU A 180 5.70 4.80 17.70
C LEU A 180 5.47 5.95 18.70
N VAL A 181 5.71 5.71 19.99
CA VAL A 181 5.43 6.68 21.06
C VAL A 181 6.59 6.73 22.04
N GLY A 182 7.22 7.91 22.13
CA GLY A 182 8.15 8.28 23.19
C GLY A 182 9.42 7.44 23.31
N TYR A 183 10.44 8.01 23.95
CA TYR A 183 11.48 7.20 24.55
C TYR A 183 10.94 6.69 25.89
N ARG A 184 11.13 5.40 26.18
CA ARG A 184 11.03 4.93 27.57
C ARG A 184 12.14 5.66 28.30
N GLY A 185 11.79 6.59 29.19
CA GLY A 185 12.78 7.26 30.03
C GLY A 185 13.51 6.22 30.86
N GLU A 186 14.81 6.38 31.05
CA GLU A 186 15.53 5.79 32.17
C GLU A 186 14.66 5.86 33.43
N PRO A 187 14.59 4.79 34.25
CA PRO A 187 13.98 4.90 35.56
C PRO A 187 14.69 6.04 36.27
N ALA A 188 13.96 7.10 36.63
CA ALA A 188 14.50 8.17 37.43
C ALA A 188 15.10 7.54 38.69
N HIS A 189 16.42 7.55 38.81
CA HIS A 189 17.11 7.12 40.01
C HIS A 189 16.71 8.11 41.10
N HIS A 190 15.75 7.71 41.93
CA HIS A 190 15.41 8.41 43.15
C HIS A 190 16.66 8.37 44.06
N HIS A 191 17.30 9.53 44.19
CA HIS A 191 18.31 9.80 45.21
C HIS A 191 17.63 10.09 46.56
#